data_AF-A0A1F6RXE4-F1
#
_entry.id   AF-A0A1F6RXE4-F1
#
_cell.length_a   1.000
_cell.length_b   1.000
_cell.length_c   1.000
_cell.angle_alpha   90.00
_cell.angle_beta   90.00
_cell.angle_gamma   90.00
#
_symmetry.space_group_name_H-M   'P 1'
#
loop_
_entity.id
_entity.type
_entity.pdbx_description
1 polymer ?
#
loop_
_entity_poly.entity_id
_entity_poly.type
_entity_poly.pdbx_seq_one_letter_code
_entity_poly.pdbx_strand_id
1 'polypeptide(L)' 'MIKTLYAGIDVSKDKLDIAITQDGNKIISTATFTNKIFGYQKLFSWVKTHSNSLRACLTKNIKIRL' A
#
# COMPACT_ATOMS: atom_id res chain seq x y z
N MET A 1 -12.92 -18.75 -4.50
CA MET A 1 -11.49 -18.42 -4.28
C MET A 1 -11.39 -17.18 -3.42
N ILE A 2 -10.60 -17.22 -2.35
CA ILE A 2 -10.27 -16.02 -1.56
C ILE A 2 -9.21 -15.26 -2.35
N LYS A 3 -9.53 -14.03 -2.76
CA LYS A 3 -8.60 -13.13 -3.46
C LYS A 3 -7.68 -12.49 -2.42
N THR A 4 -6.38 -12.45 -2.70
CA THR A 4 -5.40 -11.83 -1.80
C THR A 4 -5.08 -10.43 -2.30
N LEU A 5 -5.05 -9.46 -1.38
CA LEU A 5 -4.67 -8.07 -1.70
C LEU A 5 -3.22 -7.82 -1.27
N TYR A 6 -2.44 -7.22 -2.15
CA TYR A 6 -1.08 -6.78 -1.87
C TYR A 6 -0.99 -5.27 -2.00
N ALA A 7 -0.26 -4.62 -1.10
CA ALA A 7 0.04 -3.20 -1.18
C ALA A 7 1.53 -3.02 -1.51
N GLY A 8 1.83 -2.41 -2.66
CA GLY A 8 3.16 -1.93 -3.00
C GLY A 8 3.26 -0.45 -2.65
N ILE A 9 4.32 -0.05 -1.94
CA ILE A 9 4.56 1.34 -1.54
C ILE A 9 5.93 1.76 -2.06
N ASP A 10 5.94 2.80 -2.89
CA ASP A 10 7.13 3.54 -3.25
C ASP A 10 7.29 4.76 -2.33
N VAL A 11 8.50 4.96 -1.83
CA VAL A 11 8.81 5.94 -0.78
C VAL A 11 9.86 6.90 -1.29
N SER A 12 9.48 8.17 -1.43
CA SER A 12 10.38 9.27 -1.75
C SER A 12 10.50 10.23 -0.56
N LYS A 13 11.38 11.24 -0.68
CA LYS A 13 11.61 12.21 0.40
C LYS A 13 10.32 12.86 0.91
N ASP A 14 9.42 13.22 0.00
CA ASP A 14 8.22 14.01 0.34
C ASP A 14 6.90 13.28 0.06
N LYS A 15 6.95 12.11 -0.60
CA LYS A 15 5.75 11.38 -1.03
C LYS A 15 5.82 9.88 -0.74
N LEU A 16 4.64 9.30 -0.60
CA LEU A 16 4.37 7.87 -0.53
C LEU A 16 3.39 7.55 -1.64
N ASP A 17 3.83 6.82 -2.66
CA ASP A 17 2.97 6.34 -3.73
C ASP A 17 2.61 4.89 -3.45
N ILE A 18 1.32 4.57 -3.40
CA ILE A 18 0.83 3.23 -3.08
C ILE A 18 -0.04 2.69 -4.19
N ALA A 19 0.11 1.39 -4.48
CA ALA A 19 -0.77 0.63 -5.35
C ALA A 19 -1.27 -0.62 -4.61
N ILE A 20 -2.58 -0.86 -4.63
CA ILE A 20 -3.19 -2.11 -4.22
C ILE A 20 -3.37 -2.97 -5.46
N THR A 21 -2.88 -4.20 -5.39
CA THR A 21 -3.06 -5.21 -6.42
C THR A 21 -3.91 -6.37 -5.92
N GLN A 22 -4.70 -6.95 -6.82
CA GLN A 22 -5.34 -8.23 -6.61
C GLN A 22 -4.40 -9.33 -7.11
N ASP A 23 -4.05 -10.25 -6.22
CA ASP A 23 -3.21 -11.42 -6.49
C ASP A 23 -1.83 -11.07 -7.10
N GLY A 24 -1.34 -9.84 -6.86
CA GLY A 24 -0.06 -9.34 -7.37
C GLY A 24 -0.06 -8.90 -8.84
N ASN A 25 -1.12 -9.17 -9.60
CA ASN A 25 -1.11 -9.03 -11.07
C ASN A 25 -1.91 -7.83 -11.58
N LYS A 26 -2.99 -7.46 -10.89
CA LYS A 26 -3.91 -6.41 -11.33
C LYS A 26 -3.95 -5.29 -10.32
N ILE A 27 -3.51 -4.09 -10.71
CA ILE A 27 -3.74 -2.88 -9.91
C ILE A 27 -5.24 -2.60 -9.86
N ILE A 28 -5.77 -2.44 -8.65
CA ILE A 28 -7.19 -2.14 -8.41
C ILE A 28 -7.40 -0.79 -7.73
N SER A 29 -6.35 -0.21 -7.12
CA SER A 29 -6.41 1.11 -6.51
C SER A 29 -5.02 1.69 -6.39
N THR A 30 -4.91 3.01 -6.50
CA THR A 30 -3.66 3.75 -6.31
C THR A 30 -3.93 5.02 -5.52
N ALA A 31 -2.96 5.47 -4.73
CA ALA A 31 -3.03 6.75 -4.05
C ALA A 31 -1.63 7.32 -3.81
N THR A 32 -1.58 8.63 -3.60
CA THR A 32 -0.36 9.35 -3.22
C THR A 32 -0.61 10.09 -1.92
N PHE A 33 0.33 9.96 -0.98
CA PHE A 33 0.32 10.66 0.30
C PHE A 33 1.62 11.42 0.49
N THR A 34 1.64 12.32 1.47
CA THR A 34 2.88 12.98 1.88
C THR A 34 3.71 12.05 2.75
N ASN A 35 5.03 12.10 2.64
CA ASN A 35 5.94 11.42 3.57
C ASN A 35 6.11 12.24 4.87
N LYS A 36 4.99 12.46 5.55
CA LYS A 36 4.90 13.17 6.84
C LYS A 36 3.85 12.50 7.71
N ILE A 37 3.85 12.77 9.02
CA ILE A 37 2.96 12.11 9.98
C ILE A 37 1.49 12.10 9.58
N PHE A 38 0.97 13.23 9.08
CA PHE A 38 -0.40 13.33 8.57
C PHE A 38 -0.64 12.51 7.29
N GLY A 39 0.37 12.36 6.44
CA GLY A 39 0.28 11.51 5.26
C GLY A 39 0.24 10.03 5.62
N TYR A 40 0.99 9.59 6.63
CA TYR A 40 0.90 8.23 7.17
C TYR A 40 -0.48 7.91 7.76
N GLN A 41 -1.09 8.87 8.48
CA GLN A 41 -2.46 8.70 8.99
C GLN A 41 -3.48 8.55 7.86
N LYS A 42 -3.38 9.38 6.81
CA LYS A 42 -4.24 9.28 5.63
C LYS A 42 -4.05 7.97 4.87
N LEU A 43 -2.80 7.53 4.71
CA LEU A 43 -2.46 6.23 4.13
C LEU A 43 -3.14 5.10 4.93
N PHE A 44 -3.00 5.09 6.24
CA PHE A 44 -3.61 4.06 7.09
C PHE A 44 -5.14 4.01 6.96
N SER A 45 -5.80 5.18 6.99
CA SER A 45 -7.24 5.26 6.77
C SER A 45 -7.64 4.77 5.38
N TRP A 46 -6.86 5.10 4.34
CA TRP A 46 -7.12 4.67 2.98
C TRP A 46 -6.94 3.16 2.79
N VAL A 47 -5.91 2.54 3.37
CA VAL A 47 -5.76 1.08 3.25
C VAL A 47 -6.89 0.35 3.99
N LYS A 48 -7.39 0.90 5.10
CA LYS A 48 -8.56 0.36 5.80
C LYS A 48 -9.83 0.35 4.96
N THR A 49 -10.05 1.33 4.09
CA THR A 49 -11.25 1.32 3.22
C THR A 49 -11.19 0.22 2.15
N HIS A 50 -10.01 -0.34 1.88
CA HIS A 50 -9.79 -1.35 0.84
C HIS A 50 -9.60 -2.76 1.40
N SER A 51 -9.50 -2.93 2.73
CA SER A 51 -9.27 -4.24 3.37
C SER A 51 -9.97 -4.32 4.72
N ASN A 52 -10.95 -5.22 4.83
CA ASN A 52 -11.66 -5.54 6.08
C ASN A 52 -10.75 -6.23 7.12
N SER A 53 -9.64 -6.84 6.71
CA SER A 53 -8.68 -7.56 7.58
C SER A 53 -7.24 -7.27 7.17
N LEU A 54 -6.71 -6.13 7.62
CA LEU A 54 -5.33 -5.72 7.35
C LEU A 54 -4.34 -6.61 8.14
N ARG A 55 -3.71 -7.59 7.48
CA ARG A 55 -2.39 -8.08 7.89
C ARG A 55 -1.34 -7.21 7.21
N ALA A 56 -1.08 -6.04 7.80
CA ALA A 56 0.00 -5.16 7.33
C ALA A 56 1.34 -5.84 7.62
N CYS A 57 1.94 -6.48 6.63
CA CYS A 57 3.33 -6.90 6.71
C CYS A 57 4.20 -5.69 6.35
N LEU A 58 4.62 -4.91 7.36
CA LEU A 58 5.75 -3.99 7.21
C LEU A 58 7.02 -4.83 7.07
N THR A 59 7.21 -5.45 5.91
CA THR A 59 8.48 -6.07 5.58
C THR A 59 9.47 -4.95 5.30
N LYS A 60 10.50 -4.83 6.14
CA LYS A 60 11.78 -4.16 5.81
C LYS A 60 12.52 -4.82 4.62
N ASN A 61 11.82 -5.59 3.80
CA ASN A 61 12.29 -6.34 2.65
C ASN A 61 11.19 -6.33 1.60
N ILE A 62 10.89 -5.13 1.05
CA ILE A 62 10.23 -5.05 -0.24
C ILE A 62 11.20 -5.72 -1.23
N LYS A 63 10.88 -6.93 -1.68
CA LYS A 63 11.57 -7.53 -2.83
C LYS A 63 11.14 -6.72 -4.06
N ILE A 64 11.92 -5.68 -4.35
CA ILE A 64 11.93 -5.02 -5.64
C ILE A 64 12.56 -6.03 -6.60
N ARG A 65 11.75 -6.71 -7.40
CA ARG A 65 12.22 -7.32 -8.64
C ARG A 65 12.00 -6.26 -9.72
N LEU A 66 13.11 -5.75 -10.24
CA LEU A 66 13.17 -4.89 -11.42
C LEU A 66 12.50 -5.60 -12.62
#